data_AF-F4R8M8-F1
#
_entry.id   AF-F4R8M8-F1
#
_cell.length_a   1.000
_cell.length_b   1.000
_cell.length_c   1.000
_cell.angle_alpha   90.00
_cell.angle_beta   90.00
_cell.angle_gamma   90.00
#
_symmetry.space_group_name_H-M   'P 1'
#
loop_
_entity.id
_entity.type
_entity.pdbx_description
1 polymer ?
#
loop_
_entity_poly.entity_id
_entity_poly.type
_entity_poly.pdbx_seq_one_letter_code
_entity_poly.pdbx_strand_id
1 'polypeptide(L)'
;MFPPFQAQISDDLSPDDGLLPELQALAIQNRPSILTLAQDNAPERVSSFDVWIARCLHHDFYCTAYDQLLARHIEEYRYLNTQELDKLYDAIITKQDELKDVYISLSDVQNVVQYARMLLRSLDPEVSCHRRLFKRQLKRSRNRYKELKYIAGCYNKRVGRLWAVLSEETKRTCDFRDAEAGRS
;
A
#
# COMPACT_ATOMS: atom_id res chain seq x y z
N MET A 1 -10.04 48.88 15.64
CA MET A 1 -11.44 48.99 15.21
C MET A 1 -11.49 50.09 14.16
N PHE A 2 -11.53 49.72 12.88
CA PHE A 2 -11.58 50.64 11.74
C PHE A 2 -12.88 50.38 10.95
N PRO A 3 -13.61 51.43 10.50
CA PRO A 3 -14.84 51.32 9.72
C PRO A 3 -14.56 51.20 8.20
N PRO A 4 -15.59 51.05 7.34
CA PRO A 4 -15.52 50.29 6.10
C PRO A 4 -15.09 51.13 4.90
N PHE A 5 -14.37 50.52 3.97
CA PHE A 5 -14.25 51.04 2.61
C PHE A 5 -15.24 50.29 1.71
N GLN A 6 -16.31 50.98 1.33
CA GLN A 6 -17.04 50.68 0.10
C GLN A 6 -16.12 51.01 -1.07
N ALA A 7 -15.62 49.98 -1.75
CA ALA A 7 -15.10 50.12 -3.11
C ALA A 7 -16.17 49.59 -4.07
N GLN A 8 -16.47 50.45 -5.03
CA GLN A 8 -17.55 50.36 -6.00
C GLN A 8 -17.45 49.09 -6.84
N ILE A 9 -18.62 48.50 -7.07
CA ILE A 9 -18.84 47.44 -8.05
C ILE A 9 -18.59 48.07 -9.43
N SER A 10 -17.47 47.71 -10.04
CA SER A 10 -17.30 47.84 -11.48
C SER A 10 -17.95 46.61 -12.11
N ASP A 11 -19.22 46.76 -12.51
CA ASP A 11 -19.84 45.93 -13.53
C ASP A 11 -19.03 46.11 -14.82
N ASP A 12 -18.21 45.10 -15.18
CA ASP A 12 -17.83 44.73 -16.55
C ASP A 12 -16.66 43.74 -16.51
N LEU A 13 -16.94 42.46 -16.24
CA LEU A 13 -16.07 41.36 -16.69
C LEU A 13 -16.94 40.13 -17.06
N SER A 14 -16.94 39.86 -18.36
CA SER A 14 -17.50 38.72 -19.10
C SER A 14 -17.13 37.35 -18.48
N PRO A 15 -17.94 36.28 -18.66
CA PRO A 15 -17.76 35.00 -17.99
C PRO A 15 -16.76 34.05 -18.70
N ASP A 16 -15.62 34.56 -19.16
CA ASP A 16 -14.59 33.76 -19.84
C ASP A 16 -13.23 34.47 -19.74
N ASP A 17 -12.34 33.98 -18.87
CA ASP A 17 -10.88 34.17 -18.96
C ASP A 17 -10.19 33.22 -17.96
N GLY A 18 -9.19 32.39 -18.29
CA GLY A 18 -8.40 32.32 -19.51
C GLY A 18 -7.65 30.98 -19.60
N LEU A 19 -8.38 29.90 -19.86
CA LEU A 19 -7.81 28.59 -20.21
C LEU A 19 -8.25 28.24 -21.64
N LEU A 20 -7.29 27.88 -22.49
CA LEU A 20 -7.57 27.37 -23.82
C LEU A 20 -8.62 26.23 -23.73
N PRO A 21 -9.59 26.14 -24.65
CA PRO A 21 -10.63 25.10 -24.62
C PRO A 21 -10.06 23.68 -24.52
N GLU A 22 -8.90 23.44 -25.14
CA GLU A 22 -8.20 22.16 -25.04
C GLU A 22 -7.64 21.89 -23.63
N LEU A 23 -7.17 22.93 -22.93
CA LEU A 23 -6.68 22.85 -21.54
C LEU A 23 -7.84 22.70 -20.55
N GLN A 24 -8.98 23.34 -20.82
CA GLN A 24 -10.21 23.15 -20.05
C GLN A 24 -10.73 21.72 -20.19
N ALA A 25 -10.72 21.16 -21.41
CA ALA A 25 -11.12 19.78 -21.64
C ALA A 25 -10.22 18.77 -20.90
N LEU A 26 -8.91 19.02 -20.84
CA LEU A 26 -7.96 18.21 -20.04
C LEU A 26 -8.18 18.36 -18.53
N ALA A 27 -8.53 19.57 -18.05
CA ALA A 27 -8.83 19.82 -16.64
C ALA A 27 -10.17 19.21 -16.21
N ILE A 28 -11.16 19.16 -17.11
CA ILE A 28 -12.47 18.54 -16.87
C ILE A 28 -12.37 17.01 -16.91
N GLN A 29 -11.58 16.44 -17.82
CA GLN A 29 -11.38 14.97 -17.92
C GLN A 29 -10.75 14.36 -16.66
N ASN A 30 -9.93 15.13 -15.93
CA ASN A 30 -9.28 14.68 -14.70
C ASN A 30 -10.07 15.03 -13.43
N ARG A 31 -11.20 15.75 -13.54
CA ARG A 31 -11.98 16.16 -12.38
C ARG A 31 -12.96 15.06 -11.99
N PRO A 32 -12.97 14.57 -10.74
CA PRO A 32 -13.98 13.63 -10.29
C PRO A 32 -15.37 14.27 -10.41
N SER A 33 -16.33 13.51 -10.93
CA SER A 33 -17.69 13.97 -11.20
C SER A 33 -18.43 14.33 -9.91
N ILE A 34 -19.41 15.23 -9.99
CA ILE A 34 -20.27 15.64 -8.86
C ILE A 34 -21.04 14.45 -8.23
N LEU A 35 -21.23 13.36 -8.99
CA LEU A 35 -21.77 12.09 -8.48
C LEU A 35 -20.86 11.42 -7.44
N THR A 36 -19.54 11.62 -7.55
CA THR A 36 -18.52 11.03 -6.67
C THR A 36 -18.58 11.65 -5.26
N LEU A 37 -18.98 12.92 -5.17
CA LEU A 37 -19.25 13.68 -3.94
C LEU A 37 -20.41 13.10 -3.12
N ALA A 38 -21.49 12.68 -3.78
CA ALA A 38 -22.66 12.10 -3.12
C ALA A 38 -22.41 10.67 -2.60
N GLN A 39 -21.36 10.01 -3.12
CA GLN A 39 -21.00 8.64 -2.79
C GLN A 39 -19.81 8.54 -1.83
N ASP A 40 -19.29 9.66 -1.32
CA ASP A 40 -18.02 9.67 -0.58
C ASP A 40 -18.05 8.77 0.66
N ASN A 41 -19.23 8.66 1.30
CA ASN A 41 -19.48 7.76 2.43
C ASN A 41 -20.63 6.76 2.14
N ALA A 42 -20.87 6.43 0.86
CA ALA A 42 -21.91 5.45 0.54
C ALA A 42 -21.60 4.11 1.23
N PRO A 43 -22.59 3.46 1.88
CA PRO A 43 -22.37 2.22 2.61
C PRO A 43 -21.82 1.09 1.71
N GLU A 44 -22.17 1.10 0.42
CA GLU A 44 -21.66 0.16 -0.58
C GLU A 44 -20.15 0.34 -0.84
N ARG A 45 -19.67 1.59 -0.93
CA ARG A 45 -18.25 1.93 -1.11
C ARG A 45 -17.41 1.49 0.09
N VAL A 46 -17.89 1.77 1.30
CA VAL A 46 -17.19 1.38 2.53
C VAL A 46 -17.15 -0.14 2.65
N SER A 47 -18.26 -0.83 2.35
CA SER A 47 -18.33 -2.29 2.43
C SER A 47 -17.43 -2.98 1.40
N SER A 48 -17.39 -2.50 0.15
CA SER A 48 -16.52 -3.09 -0.88
C SER A 48 -15.04 -2.93 -0.51
N PHE A 49 -14.66 -1.77 0.02
CA PHE A 49 -13.30 -1.50 0.45
C PHE A 49 -12.91 -2.31 1.70
N ASP A 50 -13.82 -2.48 2.66
CA ASP A 50 -13.58 -3.30 3.85
C ASP A 50 -13.36 -4.78 3.50
N VAL A 51 -14.15 -5.30 2.56
CA VAL A 51 -13.93 -6.66 2.02
C VAL A 51 -12.55 -6.76 1.37
N TRP A 52 -12.11 -5.71 0.67
CA TRP A 52 -10.77 -5.67 0.08
C TRP A 52 -9.66 -5.66 1.15
N ILE A 53 -9.73 -4.77 2.14
CA ILE A 53 -8.77 -4.68 3.24
C ILE A 53 -8.70 -6.00 4.01
N ALA A 54 -9.85 -6.57 4.38
CA ALA A 54 -9.90 -7.85 5.09
C ALA A 54 -9.22 -8.96 4.27
N ARG A 55 -9.42 -8.98 2.96
CA ARG A 55 -8.77 -9.94 2.06
C ARG A 55 -7.26 -9.70 1.92
N CYS A 56 -6.81 -8.46 1.91
CA CYS A 56 -5.40 -8.10 1.97
C CYS A 56 -4.75 -8.55 3.28
N LEU A 57 -5.47 -8.48 4.40
CA LEU A 57 -4.98 -8.87 5.72
C LEU A 57 -4.97 -10.39 5.93
N HIS A 58 -6.00 -11.12 5.51
CA HIS A 58 -6.21 -12.52 5.92
C HIS A 58 -5.62 -13.61 5.02
N HIS A 59 -5.12 -13.28 3.82
CA HIS A 59 -4.61 -14.31 2.91
C HIS A 59 -3.09 -14.35 2.80
N ASP A 60 -2.50 -15.37 3.45
CA ASP A 60 -1.10 -15.77 3.35
C ASP A 60 -0.68 -16.21 1.94
N PHE A 61 -1.65 -16.50 1.07
CA PHE A 61 -1.45 -16.66 -0.37
C PHE A 61 -1.93 -15.42 -1.10
N TYR A 62 -1.01 -14.47 -1.13
CA TYR A 62 -0.98 -13.28 -1.96
C TYR A 62 -1.20 -13.60 -3.45
N CYS A 63 -2.43 -13.85 -3.90
CA CYS A 63 -2.86 -13.98 -5.29
C CYS A 63 -2.83 -12.62 -6.04
N THR A 64 -2.81 -12.66 -7.37
CA THR A 64 -2.94 -11.50 -8.28
C THR A 64 -4.32 -10.83 -8.24
N ALA A 65 -5.32 -11.49 -7.64
CA ALA A 65 -6.68 -10.99 -7.52
C ALA A 65 -6.82 -9.73 -6.63
N TYR A 66 -5.88 -9.47 -5.71
CA TYR A 66 -5.97 -8.31 -4.81
C TYR A 66 -5.72 -6.99 -5.50
N ASP A 67 -4.69 -6.94 -6.36
CA ASP A 67 -4.34 -5.74 -7.13
C ASP A 67 -5.52 -5.35 -8.06
N GLN A 68 -6.23 -6.34 -8.60
CA GLN A 68 -7.41 -6.14 -9.46
C GLN A 68 -8.61 -5.55 -8.72
N LEU A 69 -8.84 -5.98 -7.47
CA LEU A 69 -9.96 -5.47 -6.67
C LEU A 69 -9.73 -4.01 -6.26
N LEU A 70 -8.51 -3.65 -5.87
CA LEU A 70 -8.17 -2.25 -5.56
C LEU A 70 -8.27 -1.37 -6.80
N ALA A 71 -7.70 -1.83 -7.92
CA ALA A 71 -7.77 -1.11 -9.18
C ALA A 71 -9.23 -0.87 -9.60
N ARG A 72 -10.09 -1.89 -9.50
CA ARG A 72 -11.51 -1.76 -9.82
C ARG A 72 -12.23 -0.76 -8.91
N HIS A 73 -11.92 -0.76 -7.61
CA HIS A 73 -12.49 0.21 -6.66
C HIS A 73 -12.08 1.64 -7.01
N ILE A 74 -10.79 1.85 -7.34
CA ILE A 74 -10.28 3.14 -7.79
C ILE A 74 -10.88 3.55 -9.14
N GLU A 75 -11.10 2.61 -10.06
CA GLU A 75 -11.77 2.89 -11.35
C GLU A 75 -13.23 3.33 -11.16
N GLU A 76 -13.94 2.68 -10.23
CA GLU A 76 -15.35 2.93 -9.92
C GLU A 76 -15.55 4.29 -9.21
N TYR A 77 -14.73 4.60 -8.21
CA TYR A 77 -14.87 5.81 -7.40
C TYR A 77 -13.87 6.93 -7.76
N ARG A 78 -12.97 6.71 -8.73
CA ARG A 78 -11.92 7.63 -9.23
C ARG A 78 -10.80 8.00 -8.25
N TYR A 79 -11.04 7.91 -6.95
CA TYR A 79 -10.04 8.16 -5.91
C TYR A 79 -10.39 7.38 -4.63
N LEU A 80 -9.43 7.22 -3.71
CA LEU A 80 -9.67 6.74 -2.34
C LEU A 80 -9.95 7.90 -1.38
N ASN A 81 -10.99 7.84 -0.56
CA ASN A 81 -11.26 8.86 0.45
C ASN A 81 -10.30 8.71 1.64
N THR A 82 -10.33 9.65 2.58
CA THR A 82 -9.41 9.61 3.73
C THR A 82 -9.57 8.37 4.61
N GLN A 83 -10.80 7.88 4.83
CA GLN A 83 -11.01 6.67 5.62
C GLN A 83 -10.44 5.43 4.94
N GLU A 84 -10.56 5.36 3.62
CA GLU A 84 -9.97 4.28 2.81
C GLU A 84 -8.44 4.36 2.79
N LEU A 85 -7.87 5.56 2.72
CA LEU A 85 -6.42 5.79 2.83
C LEU A 85 -5.88 5.38 4.20
N ASP A 86 -6.56 5.73 5.28
CA ASP A 86 -6.17 5.35 6.65
C ASP A 86 -6.20 3.82 6.82
N LYS A 87 -7.27 3.16 6.35
CA LYS A 87 -7.36 1.70 6.37
C LYS A 87 -6.28 1.03 5.51
N LEU A 88 -5.97 1.60 4.34
CA LEU A 88 -4.88 1.13 3.48
C LEU A 88 -3.53 1.26 4.19
N TYR A 89 -3.29 2.38 4.87
CA TYR A 89 -2.09 2.60 5.67
C TYR A 89 -1.96 1.55 6.78
N ASP A 90 -3.01 1.34 7.58
CA ASP A 90 -3.02 0.34 8.65
C ASP A 90 -2.76 -1.08 8.13
N ALA A 91 -3.33 -1.40 6.97
CA ALA A 91 -3.06 -2.68 6.32
C ALA A 91 -1.60 -2.81 5.87
N ILE A 92 -1.00 -1.75 5.34
CA ILE A 92 0.43 -1.72 4.95
C ILE A 92 1.31 -1.92 6.18
N ILE A 93 1.04 -1.23 7.29
CA ILE A 93 1.80 -1.37 8.54
C ILE A 93 1.72 -2.80 9.07
N THR A 94 0.51 -3.38 9.11
CA THR A 94 0.31 -4.77 9.54
C THR A 94 1.15 -5.73 8.70
N LYS A 95 1.18 -5.56 7.37
CA LYS A 95 2.00 -6.39 6.48
C LYS A 95 3.51 -6.13 6.60
N GLN A 96 3.92 -4.92 6.96
CA GLN A 96 5.32 -4.64 7.29
C GLN A 96 5.75 -5.35 8.57
N ASP A 97 4.88 -5.44 9.58
CA ASP A 97 5.17 -6.18 10.81
C ASP A 97 5.28 -7.69 10.55
N GLU A 98 4.37 -8.28 9.77
CA GLU A 98 4.50 -9.68 9.31
C GLU A 98 5.83 -9.91 8.55
N LEU A 99 6.23 -8.95 7.71
CA LEU A 99 7.50 -9.02 7.00
C LEU A 99 8.70 -8.97 7.96
N LYS A 100 8.65 -8.17 9.03
CA LYS A 100 9.69 -8.17 10.07
C LYS A 100 9.80 -9.56 10.72
N ASP A 101 8.69 -10.21 11.02
CA ASP A 101 8.67 -11.58 11.58
C ASP A 101 9.32 -12.60 10.64
N VAL A 102 9.08 -12.47 9.33
CA VAL A 102 9.75 -13.29 8.31
C VAL A 102 11.26 -13.04 8.32
N TYR A 103 11.71 -11.79 8.46
CA TYR A 103 13.13 -11.46 8.54
C TYR A 103 13.80 -11.99 9.81
N ILE A 104 13.12 -11.92 10.96
CA ILE A 104 13.58 -12.53 12.21
C ILE A 104 13.77 -14.04 12.01
N SER A 105 12.75 -14.71 11.46
CA SER A 105 12.81 -16.14 11.14
C SER A 105 13.96 -16.48 10.17
N LEU A 106 14.21 -15.60 9.19
CA LEU A 106 15.29 -15.78 8.22
C LEU A 106 16.66 -15.69 8.90
N SER A 107 16.83 -14.75 9.84
CA SER A 107 18.01 -14.63 10.69
C SER A 107 18.25 -15.89 11.54
N ASP A 108 17.21 -16.38 12.20
CA ASP A 108 17.29 -17.59 13.03
C ASP A 108 17.69 -18.82 12.22
N VAL A 109 17.07 -19.02 11.05
CA VAL A 109 17.41 -20.12 10.16
C VAL A 109 18.85 -19.98 9.65
N GLN A 110 19.31 -18.77 9.38
CA GLN A 110 20.70 -18.50 9.00
C GLN A 110 21.68 -18.85 10.13
N ASN A 111 21.35 -18.52 11.38
CA ASN A 111 22.13 -18.91 12.56
C ASN A 111 22.22 -20.44 12.68
N VAL A 112 21.11 -21.14 12.52
CA VAL A 112 21.08 -22.62 12.52
C VAL A 112 21.94 -23.20 11.39
N VAL A 113 21.91 -22.60 10.19
CA VAL A 113 22.79 -23.01 9.07
C VAL A 113 24.27 -22.84 9.42
N GLN A 114 24.65 -21.71 10.03
CA GLN A 114 26.03 -21.45 10.44
C GLN A 114 26.48 -22.41 11.52
N TYR A 115 25.65 -22.61 12.55
CA TYR A 115 25.92 -23.53 13.63
C TYR A 115 26.08 -24.98 13.15
N ALA A 116 25.18 -25.46 12.28
CA ALA A 116 25.30 -26.79 11.68
C ALA A 116 26.59 -26.93 10.84
N ARG A 117 27.02 -25.88 10.13
CA ARG A 117 28.30 -25.89 9.40
C ARG A 117 29.50 -25.96 10.34
N MET A 118 29.45 -25.23 11.46
CA MET A 118 30.49 -25.25 12.48
C MET A 118 30.63 -26.65 13.08
N LEU A 119 29.53 -27.26 13.52
CA LEU A 119 29.54 -28.61 14.10
C LEU A 119 30.04 -29.67 13.11
N LEU A 120 29.71 -29.53 11.82
CA LEU A 120 30.21 -30.44 10.77
C LEU A 120 31.73 -30.35 10.53
N ARG A 121 32.38 -29.29 11.00
CA ARG A 121 33.84 -29.08 10.95
C ARG A 121 34.53 -29.46 12.26
N SER A 122 33.78 -29.71 13.34
CA SER A 122 34.36 -30.12 14.61
C SER A 122 35.03 -31.49 14.48
N LEU A 123 36.19 -31.62 15.11
CA LEU A 123 36.93 -32.88 15.27
C LEU A 123 36.62 -33.58 16.60
N ASP A 124 35.82 -32.95 17.45
CA ASP A 124 35.39 -33.51 18.72
C ASP A 124 34.65 -34.86 18.49
N PRO A 125 35.10 -35.97 19.10
CA PRO A 125 34.45 -37.28 18.99
C PRO A 125 32.96 -37.25 19.38
N GLU A 126 32.60 -36.48 20.41
CA GLU A 126 31.21 -36.36 20.89
C GLU A 126 30.32 -35.69 19.84
N VAL A 127 30.85 -34.72 19.10
CA VAL A 127 30.12 -34.03 18.03
C VAL A 127 30.17 -34.83 16.72
N SER A 128 31.32 -35.38 16.37
CA SER A 128 31.54 -36.03 15.09
C SER A 128 30.75 -37.33 14.93
N CYS A 129 30.42 -38.03 16.03
CA CYS A 129 29.52 -39.19 16.00
C CYS A 129 28.10 -38.82 15.48
N HIS A 130 27.68 -37.56 15.61
CA HIS A 130 26.38 -37.07 15.18
C HIS A 130 26.36 -36.43 13.77
N ARG A 131 27.44 -36.58 12.99
CA ARG A 131 27.60 -35.90 11.67
C ARG A 131 26.44 -36.09 10.70
N ARG A 132 25.79 -37.27 10.68
CA ARG A 132 24.61 -37.54 9.84
C ARG A 132 23.41 -36.68 10.22
N LEU A 133 23.23 -36.38 11.50
CA LEU A 133 22.17 -35.51 12.00
C LEU A 133 22.40 -34.07 11.56
N PHE A 134 23.60 -33.53 11.75
CA PHE A 134 23.93 -32.17 11.32
C PHE A 134 23.81 -31.96 9.81
N LYS A 135 24.18 -32.97 8.99
CA LYS A 135 23.95 -32.92 7.53
C LYS A 135 22.47 -32.81 7.18
N ARG A 136 21.60 -33.59 7.84
CA ARG A 136 20.14 -33.52 7.64
C ARG A 136 19.58 -32.16 8.07
N GLN A 137 19.99 -31.66 9.22
CA GLN A 137 19.59 -30.34 9.70
C GLN A 137 20.02 -29.24 8.73
N LEU A 138 21.28 -29.25 8.28
CA LEU A 138 21.80 -28.28 7.32
C LEU A 138 20.99 -28.26 6.01
N LYS A 139 20.58 -29.43 5.50
CA LYS A 139 19.72 -29.52 4.31
C LYS A 139 18.34 -28.90 4.57
N ARG A 140 17.70 -29.24 5.70
CA ARG A 140 16.39 -28.71 6.08
C ARG A 140 16.42 -27.19 6.26
N SER A 141 17.39 -26.67 7.00
CA SER A 141 17.53 -25.23 7.24
C SER A 141 17.84 -24.45 5.96
N ARG A 142 18.64 -25.00 5.03
CA ARG A 142 18.88 -24.36 3.72
C ARG A 142 17.62 -24.28 2.87
N ASN A 143 16.80 -25.33 2.85
CA ASN A 143 15.54 -25.30 2.12
C ASN A 143 14.59 -24.25 2.74
N ARG A 144 14.45 -24.26 4.07
CA ARG A 144 13.64 -23.27 4.78
C ARG A 144 14.12 -21.85 4.54
N TYR A 145 15.43 -21.61 4.53
CA TYR A 145 16.01 -20.29 4.23
C TYR A 145 15.61 -19.81 2.83
N LYS A 146 15.66 -20.68 1.82
CA LYS A 146 15.25 -20.34 0.45
C LYS A 146 13.76 -19.99 0.37
N GLU A 147 12.90 -20.77 1.04
CA GLU A 147 11.46 -20.50 1.13
C GLU A 147 11.20 -19.14 1.77
N LEU A 148 11.77 -18.88 2.94
CA LEU A 148 11.60 -17.60 3.65
C LEU A 148 12.12 -16.41 2.83
N LYS A 149 13.26 -16.56 2.15
CA LYS A 149 13.81 -15.52 1.28
C LYS A 149 12.88 -15.21 0.10
N TYR A 150 12.27 -16.25 -0.50
CA TYR A 150 11.28 -16.07 -1.56
C TYR A 150 10.04 -15.33 -1.05
N ILE A 151 9.51 -15.74 0.11
CA ILE A 151 8.35 -15.10 0.75
C ILE A 151 8.65 -13.63 1.06
N ALA A 152 9.80 -13.34 1.70
CA ALA A 152 10.22 -11.97 2.02
C ALA A 152 10.33 -11.09 0.77
N GLY A 153 10.86 -11.63 -0.33
CA GLY A 153 10.92 -10.92 -1.61
C GLY A 153 9.54 -10.61 -2.18
N CYS A 154 8.61 -11.56 -2.10
CA CYS A 154 7.23 -11.37 -2.54
C CYS A 154 6.50 -10.30 -1.72
N TYR A 155 6.68 -10.31 -0.39
CA TYR A 155 6.05 -9.35 0.52
C TYR A 155 6.60 -7.94 0.30
N ASN A 156 7.93 -7.77 0.24
CA ASN A 156 8.54 -6.47 -0.04
C ASN A 156 8.03 -5.83 -1.32
N LYS A 157 7.99 -6.59 -2.43
CA LYS A 157 7.52 -6.07 -3.72
C LYS A 157 6.06 -5.60 -3.67
N ARG A 158 5.25 -6.19 -2.79
CA ARG A 158 3.83 -5.83 -2.64
C ARG A 158 3.64 -4.67 -1.70
N VAL A 159 4.29 -4.69 -0.54
CA VAL A 159 4.33 -3.54 0.37
C VAL A 159 4.78 -2.29 -0.40
N GLY A 160 5.83 -2.38 -1.22
CA GLY A 160 6.26 -1.28 -2.08
C GLY A 160 5.20 -0.82 -3.09
N ARG A 161 4.41 -1.74 -3.65
CA ARG A 161 3.29 -1.39 -4.55
C ARG A 161 2.13 -0.73 -3.81
N LEU A 162 1.77 -1.22 -2.64
CA LEU A 162 0.72 -0.61 -1.82
C LEU A 162 1.13 0.79 -1.35
N TRP A 163 2.40 1.00 -0.98
CA TRP A 163 2.94 2.34 -0.72
C TRP A 163 2.85 3.26 -1.93
N ALA A 164 3.11 2.75 -3.14
CA ALA A 164 2.97 3.55 -4.36
C ALA A 164 1.51 3.96 -4.57
N VAL A 165 0.55 3.04 -4.41
CA VAL A 165 -0.88 3.34 -4.51
C VAL A 165 -1.29 4.34 -3.43
N LEU A 166 -0.92 4.12 -2.17
CA LEU A 166 -1.20 5.06 -1.08
C LEU A 166 -0.68 6.47 -1.41
N SER A 167 0.54 6.58 -1.91
CA SER A 167 1.14 7.86 -2.28
C SER A 167 0.40 8.54 -3.43
N GLU A 168 0.02 7.78 -4.46
CA GLU A 168 -0.70 8.30 -5.62
C GLU A 168 -2.11 8.76 -5.25
N GLU A 169 -2.85 7.95 -4.48
CA GLU A 169 -4.22 8.23 -4.06
C GLU A 169 -4.27 9.35 -3.02
N THR A 170 -3.27 9.45 -2.13
CA THR A 170 -3.16 10.61 -1.21
C THR A 170 -3.08 11.91 -2.00
N LYS A 171 -2.28 11.93 -3.07
CA LYS A 171 -2.18 13.10 -3.96
C LYS A 171 -3.52 13.38 -4.63
N ARG A 172 -4.17 12.38 -5.24
CA ARG A 172 -5.47 12.54 -5.91
C ARG A 172 -6.56 13.07 -4.95
N THR A 173 -6.52 12.64 -3.70
CA THR A 173 -7.46 13.08 -2.66
C THR A 173 -7.23 14.53 -2.27
N CYS A 174 -5.97 14.96 -2.14
CA CYS A 174 -5.64 16.37 -1.92
C CYS A 174 -6.06 17.23 -3.10
N ASP A 175 -5.70 16.83 -4.32
CA ASP A 175 -6.06 17.54 -5.56
C ASP A 175 -7.59 17.69 -5.69
N PHE A 176 -8.35 16.67 -5.26
CA PHE A 176 -9.81 16.72 -5.22
C PHE A 176 -10.34 17.74 -4.21
N ARG A 177 -9.84 17.73 -2.97
CA ARG A 177 -10.26 18.67 -1.92
C ARG A 177 -9.94 20.12 -2.26
N ASP A 178 -8.76 20.37 -2.82
CA ASP A 178 -8.36 21.72 -3.25
C ASP A 178 -9.27 22.22 -4.38
N ALA A 179 -9.63 21.34 -5.32
CA ALA A 179 -10.56 21.65 -6.40
C ALA A 179 -12.01 21.90 -5.94
N GLU A 180 -12.41 21.41 -4.77
CA GLU A 180 -13.69 21.72 -4.12
C GLU A 180 -13.63 23.04 -3.35
N ALA A 181 -12.55 23.28 -2.60
CA ALA A 181 -12.37 24.52 -1.85
C ALA A 181 -12.37 25.75 -2.77
N GLY A 182 -11.81 25.64 -3.98
CA GLY A 182 -11.84 26.72 -4.98
C GLY A 182 -13.18 26.92 -5.71
N ARG A 183 -14.20 26.10 -5.44
CA ARG A 183 -15.57 26.24 -5.99
C ARG A 183 -16.56 26.87 -5.02
N SER A 184 -16.16 27.05 -3.76
CA SER A 184 -16.95 27.63 -2.66
C SER A 184 -16.60 29.10 -2.49
#